data_AF-A0A2S8ZNH4-F1
#
_entry.id   AF-A0A2S8ZNH4-F1
#
_cell.length_a   1.000
_cell.length_b   1.000
_cell.length_c   1.000
_cell.angle_alpha   90.00
_cell.angle_beta   90.00
_cell.angle_gamma   90.00
#
_symmetry.space_group_name_H-M   'P 1'
#
loop_
_entity.id
_entity.type
_entity.pdbx_description
1 polymer ?
#
loop_
_entity_poly.entity_id
_entity_poly.type
_entity_poly.pdbx_seq_one_letter_code
_entity_poly.pdbx_strand_id
1 'polypeptide(L)'
;MKAHFAAFKALLMVVALLVGKVFTSVRFESGKPVRANYVVLFPDGPADLGDDRFAAPQRADSKSRWRYDVRVVAVDADGLLLLADAVLSVIGKIPAVVGRRCDPVTLVPSVEEGKARYDETTDLHYMDLSFEFWSRRAI
;
A
#
# COMPACT_ATOMS: atom_id res chain seq x y z
N MET A 1 -7.01 11.33 4.34
CA MET A 1 -7.30 9.91 4.01
C MET A 1 -7.33 9.70 2.51
N LYS A 2 -8.37 10.15 1.77
CA LYS A 2 -8.44 9.97 0.30
C LYS A 2 -7.23 10.52 -0.47
N ALA A 3 -6.74 11.70 -0.10
CA ALA A 3 -5.56 12.31 -0.76
C ALA A 3 -4.27 11.51 -0.53
N HIS A 4 -4.03 11.05 0.70
CA HIS A 4 -2.89 10.20 1.05
C HIS A 4 -2.95 8.84 0.35
N PHE A 5 -4.13 8.25 0.30
CA PHE A 5 -4.36 7.00 -0.42
C PHE A 5 -4.07 7.15 -1.92
N ALA A 6 -4.58 8.21 -2.53
CA ALA A 6 -4.31 8.52 -3.93
C ALA A 6 -2.83 8.78 -4.20
N ALA A 7 -2.13 9.47 -3.29
CA ALA A 7 -0.70 9.73 -3.41
C ALA A 7 0.14 8.46 -3.33
N PHE A 8 -0.17 7.55 -2.40
CA PHE A 8 0.51 6.26 -2.31
C PHE A 8 0.20 5.38 -3.53
N LYS A 9 -1.07 5.30 -3.93
CA LYS A 9 -1.48 4.60 -5.16
C LYS A 9 -0.75 5.13 -6.39
N ALA A 10 -0.55 6.44 -6.49
CA ALA A 10 0.18 7.05 -7.61
C ALA A 10 1.63 6.56 -7.68
N LEU A 11 2.31 6.35 -6.55
CA LEU A 11 3.65 5.77 -6.51
C LEU A 11 3.68 4.34 -7.09
N LEU A 12 2.66 3.52 -6.79
CA LEU A 12 2.56 2.19 -7.38
C LEU A 12 2.26 2.27 -8.88
N MET A 13 1.42 3.21 -9.32
CA MET A 13 1.02 3.35 -10.72
C MET A 13 2.13 3.87 -11.65
N VAL A 14 3.17 4.54 -11.13
CA VAL A 14 4.33 4.93 -11.95
C VAL A 14 5.30 3.78 -12.22
N VAL A 15 5.17 2.66 -11.49
CA VAL A 15 5.96 1.46 -11.75
C VAL A 15 5.40 0.76 -12.98
N ALA A 16 6.16 0.74 -14.08
CA ALA A 16 5.71 0.23 -15.38
C ALA A 16 5.09 -1.18 -15.31
N LEU A 17 5.66 -2.05 -14.47
CA LEU A 17 5.19 -3.43 -14.29
C LEU A 17 3.79 -3.53 -13.64
N LEU A 18 3.38 -2.49 -12.90
CA LEU A 18 2.13 -2.43 -12.14
C LEU A 18 1.01 -1.67 -12.86
N VAL A 19 1.28 -1.07 -14.02
CA VAL A 19 0.27 -0.35 -14.81
C VAL A 19 -0.89 -1.29 -15.15
N GLY A 20 -2.11 -0.87 -14.82
CA GLY A 20 -3.32 -1.67 -15.02
C GLY A 20 -3.49 -2.86 -14.06
N LYS A 21 -2.60 -3.03 -13.07
CA LYS A 21 -2.60 -4.16 -12.13
C LYS A 21 -2.89 -3.78 -10.68
N VAL A 22 -3.06 -2.48 -10.38
CA VAL A 22 -3.34 -2.00 -9.01
C VAL A 22 -4.84 -1.82 -8.80
N PHE A 23 -5.41 -2.70 -7.97
CA PHE A 23 -6.81 -2.70 -7.59
C PHE A 23 -6.99 -2.34 -6.11
N THR A 24 -8.21 -2.05 -5.69
CA THR A 24 -8.55 -1.74 -4.29
C THR A 24 -9.36 -2.86 -3.62
N SER A 25 -9.55 -3.97 -4.32
CA SER A 25 -10.21 -5.18 -3.84
C SER A 25 -9.68 -6.38 -4.62
N VAL A 26 -9.79 -7.57 -4.02
CA VAL A 26 -9.57 -8.85 -4.72
C VAL A 26 -10.51 -8.92 -5.93
N ARG A 27 -10.01 -9.46 -7.03
CA ARG A 27 -10.77 -9.54 -8.28
C ARG A 27 -11.62 -10.81 -8.32
N PHE A 28 -12.89 -10.65 -8.66
CA PHE A 28 -13.82 -11.73 -8.92
C PHE A 28 -14.46 -11.57 -10.30
N GLU A 29 -14.65 -12.68 -11.00
CA GLU A 29 -15.36 -12.77 -12.27
C GLU A 29 -16.30 -13.98 -12.21
N SER A 30 -17.59 -13.76 -12.48
CA SER A 30 -18.62 -14.80 -12.40
C SER A 30 -18.62 -15.56 -11.06
N GLY A 31 -18.38 -14.85 -9.95
CA GLY A 31 -18.34 -15.40 -8.60
C GLY A 31 -17.08 -16.20 -8.26
N LYS A 32 -16.08 -16.25 -9.16
CA LYS A 32 -14.80 -16.94 -8.93
C LYS A 32 -13.65 -15.94 -8.82
N PRO A 33 -12.63 -16.19 -8.00
CA PRO A 33 -11.42 -15.37 -7.99
C PRO A 33 -10.78 -15.33 -9.38
N VAL A 34 -10.37 -14.15 -9.82
CA VAL A 34 -9.64 -14.00 -11.08
C VAL A 34 -8.22 -14.49 -10.87
N ARG A 35 -7.83 -15.51 -11.64
CA ARG A 35 -6.46 -16.05 -11.66
C ARG A 35 -5.57 -15.20 -12.55
N ALA A 36 -4.93 -14.21 -11.95
CA ALA A 36 -4.04 -13.30 -12.65
C ALA A 36 -2.99 -12.73 -11.68
N ASN A 37 -2.00 -12.06 -12.26
CA ASN A 37 -0.95 -11.37 -11.51
C ASN A 37 -1.37 -9.91 -11.30
N TYR A 38 -1.67 -9.54 -10.06
CA TYR A 38 -2.14 -8.20 -9.70
C TYR A 38 -1.81 -7.82 -8.26
N VAL A 39 -2.05 -6.56 -7.93
CA VAL A 39 -1.81 -5.99 -6.61
C VAL A 39 -3.11 -5.40 -6.07
N VAL A 40 -3.39 -5.66 -4.79
CA VAL A 40 -4.50 -5.06 -4.05
C VAL A 40 -3.92 -4.09 -3.03
N LEU A 41 -4.26 -2.81 -3.18
CA LEU A 41 -3.97 -1.77 -2.21
C LEU A 41 -5.19 -1.57 -1.31
N PHE A 42 -5.04 -1.87 -0.02
CA PHE A 42 -6.11 -1.67 0.94
C PHE A 42 -6.14 -0.21 1.40
N PRO A 43 -7.32 0.43 1.45
CA PRO A 43 -7.46 1.73 2.08
C PRO A 43 -7.28 1.57 3.59
N ASP A 44 -6.44 2.43 4.17
CA ASP A 44 -6.24 2.47 5.62
C ASP A 44 -6.29 3.92 6.13
N GLY A 45 -6.55 4.05 7.43
CA GLY A 45 -6.44 5.27 8.19
C GLY A 45 -5.01 5.53 8.67
N PRO A 46 -4.77 6.70 9.30
CA PRO A 46 -3.49 6.95 9.94
C PRO A 46 -3.29 6.00 11.13
N ALA A 47 -2.19 5.25 11.12
CA ALA A 47 -1.84 4.28 12.17
C ALA A 47 -1.57 4.97 13.51
N ASP A 48 -0.96 6.16 13.47
CA ASP A 48 -0.87 7.05 14.63
C ASP A 48 -1.37 8.45 14.29
N LEU A 49 -2.17 8.96 15.21
CA LEU A 49 -2.58 10.35 15.29
C LEU A 49 -1.84 10.96 16.48
N GLY A 50 -0.80 11.76 16.23
CA GLY A 50 -0.30 12.65 17.28
C GLY A 50 -1.38 13.67 17.66
N ASP A 51 -1.50 13.95 18.97
CA ASP A 51 -2.33 15.00 19.59
C ASP A 51 -3.87 14.86 19.51
N ASP A 52 -4.48 13.90 20.24
CA ASP A 52 -5.90 13.90 20.67
C ASP A 52 -6.92 14.44 19.64
N ARG A 53 -6.76 14.04 18.38
CA ARG A 53 -7.43 14.65 17.21
C ARG A 53 -8.94 14.41 17.12
N PHE A 54 -9.52 13.57 17.96
CA PHE A 54 -10.97 13.40 18.02
C PHE A 54 -11.67 14.54 18.77
N ALA A 55 -10.93 15.39 19.50
CA ALA A 55 -11.50 16.42 20.37
C ALA A 55 -10.98 17.86 20.15
N ALA A 56 -9.99 18.09 19.27
CA ALA A 56 -9.35 19.41 19.14
C ALA A 56 -9.15 19.90 17.67
N PRO A 57 -9.20 21.22 17.42
CA PRO A 57 -8.78 21.81 16.15
C PRO A 57 -7.33 21.44 15.83
N GLN A 58 -7.07 21.12 14.57
CA GLN A 58 -5.76 20.70 14.08
C GLN A 58 -4.67 21.75 14.35
N ARG A 59 -3.71 21.43 15.22
CA ARG A 59 -2.55 22.30 15.50
C ARG A 59 -1.65 22.45 14.27
N ALA A 60 -0.94 23.58 14.19
CA ALA A 60 -0.10 23.96 13.04
C ALA A 60 1.05 22.96 12.77
N ASP A 61 1.52 22.25 13.79
CA ASP A 61 2.61 21.29 13.78
C ASP A 61 2.17 19.83 13.57
N SER A 62 0.90 19.60 13.21
CA SER A 62 0.31 18.26 13.18
C SER A 62 0.98 17.29 12.20
N LYS A 63 1.52 16.20 12.77
CA LYS A 63 2.14 15.05 12.10
C LYS A 63 1.21 13.84 12.16
N SER A 64 1.22 13.02 11.12
CA SER A 64 0.42 11.79 11.04
C SER A 64 1.23 10.70 10.36
N ARG A 65 1.28 9.51 10.97
CA ARG A 65 1.84 8.31 10.35
C ARG A 65 0.76 7.61 9.55
N TRP A 66 1.03 7.35 8.27
CA TRP A 66 0.12 6.65 7.37
C TRP A 66 0.71 5.27 7.12
N ARG A 67 -0.12 4.23 7.28
CA ARG A 67 0.20 2.85 6.93
C ARG A 67 -0.68 2.43 5.75
N TYR A 68 -0.15 1.61 4.86
CA TYR A 68 -0.91 1.01 3.76
C TYR A 68 -0.47 -0.42 3.56
N ASP A 69 -1.45 -1.31 3.60
CA ASP A 69 -1.24 -2.72 3.34
C ASP A 69 -1.45 -3.02 1.85
N VAL A 70 -0.51 -3.77 1.28
CA VAL A 70 -0.48 -4.15 -0.12
C VAL A 70 -0.40 -5.67 -0.20
N ARG A 71 -1.41 -6.28 -0.81
CA ARG A 71 -1.39 -7.70 -1.15
C ARG A 71 -0.98 -7.88 -2.59
N VAL A 72 0.12 -8.58 -2.79
CA VAL A 72 0.52 -9.09 -4.11
C VAL A 72 -0.16 -10.43 -4.34
N VAL A 73 -0.74 -10.61 -5.52
CA VAL A 73 -1.41 -11.85 -5.94
C VAL A 73 -0.81 -12.32 -7.25
N ALA A 74 -0.46 -13.60 -7.35
CA ALA A 74 0.09 -14.20 -8.55
C ALA A 74 -0.37 -15.65 -8.75
N VAL A 75 -0.28 -16.14 -9.98
CA VAL A 75 -0.61 -17.53 -10.33
C VAL A 75 0.54 -18.51 -10.07
N ASP A 76 1.75 -18.00 -9.84
CA ASP A 76 2.95 -18.77 -9.56
C ASP A 76 3.92 -17.99 -8.64
N ALA A 77 4.95 -18.66 -8.15
CA ALA A 77 5.94 -18.08 -7.25
C ALA A 77 6.82 -17.02 -7.93
N ASP A 78 7.22 -17.21 -9.19
CA ASP A 78 8.08 -16.28 -9.90
C ASP A 78 7.36 -14.95 -10.18
N GLY A 79 6.10 -15.02 -10.60
CA GLY A 79 5.24 -13.86 -10.77
C GLY A 79 4.97 -13.14 -9.46
N LEU A 80 4.86 -13.88 -8.35
CA LEU A 80 4.74 -13.30 -7.01
C LEU A 80 5.98 -12.47 -6.67
N LEU A 81 7.18 -13.04 -6.84
CA LEU A 81 8.44 -12.36 -6.54
C LEU A 81 8.65 -11.13 -7.44
N LEU A 82 8.36 -11.26 -8.74
CA LEU A 82 8.49 -10.15 -9.69
C LEU A 82 7.58 -8.97 -9.33
N LEU A 83 6.31 -9.24 -8.98
CA LEU A 83 5.40 -8.19 -8.54
C LEU A 83 5.77 -7.63 -7.17
N ALA A 84 6.23 -8.46 -6.24
CA ALA A 84 6.70 -8.02 -4.94
C ALA A 84 7.88 -7.06 -5.05
N ASP A 85 8.88 -7.37 -5.88
CA ASP A 85 10.02 -6.49 -6.15
C ASP A 85 9.58 -5.15 -6.75
N ALA A 86 8.64 -5.19 -7.72
CA ALA A 86 8.06 -3.98 -8.29
C ALA A 86 7.33 -3.13 -7.24
N VAL A 87 6.61 -3.74 -6.31
CA VAL A 87 5.96 -3.04 -5.20
C VAL A 87 7.00 -2.48 -4.22
N LEU A 88 8.03 -3.25 -3.85
CA LEU A 88 9.11 -2.82 -2.96
C LEU A 88 9.92 -1.64 -3.54
N SER A 89 9.95 -1.46 -4.86
CA SER A 89 10.62 -0.33 -5.51
C SER A 89 10.09 1.06 -5.10
N VAL A 90 8.92 1.12 -4.46
CA VAL A 90 8.37 2.38 -3.91
C VAL A 90 9.04 2.82 -2.60
N ILE A 91 9.81 1.94 -1.96
CA ILE A 91 10.60 2.30 -0.77
C ILE A 91 11.56 3.44 -1.13
N GLY A 92 11.64 4.44 -0.26
CA GLY A 92 12.45 5.64 -0.50
C GLY A 92 11.78 6.68 -1.41
N LYS A 93 10.64 6.39 -2.07
CA LYS A 93 9.87 7.38 -2.83
C LYS A 93 9.03 8.24 -1.88
N ILE A 94 8.76 9.48 -2.28
CA ILE A 94 8.02 10.46 -1.45
C ILE A 94 6.61 10.65 -2.05
N PRO A 95 5.53 10.33 -1.32
CA PRO A 95 4.17 10.58 -1.79
C PRO A 95 3.87 12.08 -1.90
N ALA A 96 3.32 12.51 -3.04
CA ALA A 96 2.91 13.89 -3.26
C ALA A 96 1.49 14.14 -2.73
N VAL A 97 1.35 14.90 -1.67
CA VAL A 97 0.05 15.29 -1.08
C VAL A 97 -0.03 16.81 -1.01
N VAL A 98 -1.03 17.41 -1.65
CA VAL A 98 -1.20 18.87 -1.70
C VAL A 98 -1.29 19.46 -0.28
N GLY A 99 -0.52 20.52 -0.02
CA GLY A 99 -0.47 21.20 1.29
C GLY A 99 0.28 20.43 2.39
N ARG A 100 0.97 19.34 2.03
CA ARG A 100 1.69 18.49 2.98
C ARG A 100 3.11 18.21 2.48
N ARG A 101 4.04 18.07 3.43
CA ARG A 101 5.36 17.48 3.22
C ARG A 101 5.34 16.06 3.75
N CYS A 102 5.60 15.08 2.90
CA CYS A 102 5.71 13.68 3.29
C CYS A 102 7.18 13.27 3.38
N ASP A 103 7.45 12.29 4.24
CA ASP A 103 8.74 11.58 4.27
C ASP A 103 8.75 10.44 3.24
N PRO A 104 9.94 9.91 2.92
CA PRO A 104 10.06 8.72 2.10
C PRO A 104 9.30 7.54 2.68
N VAL A 105 8.73 6.70 1.81
CA VAL A 105 8.07 5.45 2.17
C VAL A 105 9.10 4.47 2.74
N THR A 106 8.73 3.81 3.84
CA THR A 106 9.48 2.70 4.44
C THR A 106 8.63 1.44 4.51
N LEU A 107 9.29 0.28 4.56
CA LEU A 107 8.61 -0.99 4.83
C LEU A 107 8.38 -1.12 6.34
N VAL A 108 7.21 -1.60 6.73
CA VAL A 108 6.93 -1.99 8.11
C VAL A 108 7.50 -3.40 8.34
N PRO A 109 8.46 -3.58 9.25
CA PRO A 109 8.97 -4.91 9.54
C PRO A 109 7.94 -5.67 10.41
N SER A 110 7.46 -6.82 9.94
CA SER A 110 6.67 -7.76 10.73
C SER A 110 7.07 -9.19 10.40
N VAL A 111 6.86 -10.10 11.35
CA VAL A 111 7.21 -11.53 11.20
C VAL A 111 6.39 -12.26 10.13
N GLU A 112 5.24 -11.73 9.74
CA GLU A 112 4.38 -12.31 8.70
C GLU A 112 4.42 -11.54 7.37
N GLU A 113 4.83 -10.28 7.39
CA GLU A 113 4.91 -9.46 6.18
C GLU A 113 6.10 -9.89 5.32
N GLY A 114 5.88 -10.05 4.02
CA GLY A 114 6.88 -10.56 3.09
C GLY A 114 6.98 -12.09 3.03
N LYS A 115 6.20 -12.84 3.82
CA LYS A 115 6.08 -14.29 3.63
C LYS A 115 5.15 -14.61 2.47
N ALA A 116 5.67 -15.32 1.48
CA ALA A 116 4.86 -15.91 0.43
C ALA A 116 3.95 -16.98 1.03
N ARG A 117 2.69 -16.98 0.61
CA ARG A 117 1.67 -17.95 0.99
C ARG A 117 0.99 -18.45 -0.27
N TYR A 118 0.44 -19.66 -0.20
CA TYR A 118 -0.33 -20.29 -1.27
C TYR A 118 -1.70 -20.67 -0.72
N ASP A 119 -2.76 -20.37 -1.47
CA ASP A 119 -4.13 -20.73 -1.13
C ASP A 119 -4.62 -21.81 -2.10
N GLU A 120 -4.78 -23.02 -1.59
CA GLU A 120 -5.22 -24.20 -2.34
C GLU A 120 -6.64 -24.06 -2.89
N THR A 121 -7.49 -23.23 -2.27
CA THR A 121 -8.89 -23.04 -2.70
C THR A 121 -8.95 -22.17 -3.95
N THR A 122 -8.14 -21.12 -3.99
CA THR A 122 -8.14 -20.16 -5.09
C THR A 122 -7.07 -20.46 -6.14
N ASP A 123 -6.11 -21.33 -5.81
CA ASP A 123 -4.96 -21.71 -6.63
C ASP A 123 -4.11 -20.47 -6.97
N LEU A 124 -3.79 -19.71 -5.93
CA LEU A 124 -3.11 -18.42 -6.01
C LEU A 124 -2.04 -18.28 -4.94
N HIS A 125 -0.94 -17.64 -5.33
CA HIS A 125 0.12 -17.21 -4.45
C HIS A 125 -0.14 -15.77 -4.00
N TYR A 126 0.15 -15.47 -2.73
CA TYR A 126 0.00 -14.14 -2.18
C TYR A 126 1.11 -13.77 -1.21
N MET A 127 1.38 -12.47 -1.13
CA MET A 127 2.34 -11.87 -0.19
C MET A 127 1.77 -10.54 0.28
N ASP A 128 1.72 -10.36 1.59
CA ASP A 128 1.27 -9.12 2.22
C ASP A 128 2.48 -8.29 2.64
N LEU A 129 2.49 -7.03 2.24
CA LEU A 129 3.54 -6.05 2.53
C LEU A 129 2.87 -4.79 3.08
N SER A 130 3.35 -4.28 4.21
CA SER A 130 2.85 -2.99 4.72
C SER A 130 3.91 -1.92 4.60
N PHE A 131 3.46 -0.75 4.19
CA PHE A 131 4.31 0.41 4.00
C PHE A 131 3.86 1.52 4.92
N GLU A 132 4.79 2.36 5.37
CA GLU A 132 4.46 3.54 6.13
C GLU A 132 5.23 4.78 5.67
N PHE A 133 4.66 5.95 5.96
CA PHE A 133 5.34 7.22 5.85
C PHE A 133 4.73 8.26 6.77
N TRP A 134 5.53 9.25 7.15
CA TRP A 134 5.05 10.41 7.89
C TRP A 134 4.58 11.50 6.94
N SER A 135 3.48 12.14 7.28
CA SER A 135 2.99 13.35 6.62
C SER A 135 2.94 14.47 7.66
N ARG A 136 3.38 15.67 7.27
CA ARG A 136 3.32 16.91 8.06
C ARG A 136 2.86 18.09 7.19
N ARG A 137 2.42 19.18 7.81
CA ARG A 137 1.93 20.36 7.07
C ARG A 137 3.11 20.98 6.30
N ALA A 138 2.89 21.37 5.05
CA ALA A 138 3.85 22.21 4.35
C ALA A 138 3.74 23.61 4.98
N ILE A 139 4.85 24.12 5.52
CA ILE A 139 4.96 25.48 6.05
C ILE A 139 4.90 26.46 4.88
#